data_AF-A0AAD7FAT9-F1
#
_entry.id   AF-A0AAD7FAT9-F1
#
_cell.length_a   1.000
_cell.length_b   1.000
_cell.length_c   1.000
_cell.angle_alpha   90.00
_cell.angle_beta   90.00
_cell.angle_gamma   90.00
#
_symmetry.space_group_name_H-M   'P 1'
#
loop_
_entity.id
_entity.type
_entity.pdbx_description
1 polymer ?
#
loop_
_entity_poly.entity_id
_entity_poly.type
_entity_poly.pdbx_seq_one_letter_code
_entity_poly.pdbx_strand_id
1 'polypeptide(L)'
;WGKISFRLTGGDKMDGTELVRYSRRNCSRDATFIKYSRQVDRNERSRNHDVEWYSKVEYGQLLRVVQFQCPLPFIWENNQVTQDSKMLLLAVVRPVKLDKSRSTPTTPYFKDNNFGAVHIINVDEMSCLVARLPDHGEGARRWALGER
;
A
#
# COMPACT_ATOMS: atom_id res chain seq x y z
N TRP A 1 -7.39 -0.02 -18.66
CA TRP A 1 -7.77 0.46 -17.32
C TRP A 1 -6.89 -0.27 -16.31
N GLY A 2 -6.16 0.44 -15.44
CA GLY A 2 -5.25 -0.20 -14.47
C GLY A 2 -3.88 0.45 -14.25
N LYS A 3 -3.68 1.70 -14.70
CA LYS A 3 -2.50 2.51 -14.40
C LYS A 3 -2.93 3.71 -13.61
N ILE A 4 -2.29 3.97 -12.48
CA ILE A 4 -2.52 5.17 -11.68
C ILE A 4 -1.26 6.01 -11.74
N SER A 5 -1.44 7.29 -12.05
CA SER A 5 -0.41 8.30 -11.99
C SER A 5 -0.78 9.24 -10.86
N PHE A 6 0.06 9.32 -9.84
CA PHE A 6 -0.07 10.39 -8.85
C PHE A 6 0.48 11.69 -9.42
N ARG A 7 -0.21 12.81 -9.14
CA ARG A 7 0.10 14.18 -9.60
C ARG A 7 0.10 14.37 -11.12
N LEU A 8 -0.75 15.29 -11.58
CA LEU A 8 -0.93 15.73 -12.97
C LEU A 8 0.35 16.29 -13.64
N THR A 9 1.47 16.38 -12.92
CA THR A 9 2.73 17.00 -13.35
C THR A 9 3.97 16.15 -13.04
N GLY A 10 3.87 14.82 -13.14
CA GLY A 10 5.06 13.94 -13.24
C GLY A 10 5.34 12.99 -12.08
N GLY A 11 4.33 12.50 -11.36
CA GLY A 11 4.53 11.46 -10.36
C GLY A 11 4.60 10.04 -10.92
N ASP A 12 4.78 9.09 -10.00
CA ASP A 12 5.02 7.69 -10.31
C ASP A 12 3.80 7.00 -10.95
N LYS A 13 4.07 6.14 -11.95
CA LYS A 13 3.07 5.29 -12.61
C LYS A 13 3.09 3.90 -12.00
N MET A 14 2.04 3.57 -11.25
CA MET A 14 1.92 2.31 -10.51
C MET A 14 1.05 1.32 -11.28
N ASP A 15 1.44 0.05 -11.26
CA ASP A 15 0.70 -1.05 -11.89
C ASP A 15 0.14 -2.00 -10.82
N GLY A 16 -1.13 -2.39 -10.95
CA GLY A 16 -1.73 -3.44 -10.13
C GLY A 16 -1.23 -4.81 -10.56
N THR A 17 -0.65 -5.59 -9.65
CA THR A 17 -0.05 -6.90 -9.93
C THR A 17 -1.00 -7.86 -10.65
N GLU A 18 -2.28 -7.88 -10.28
CA GLU A 18 -3.29 -8.75 -10.88
C GLU A 18 -3.59 -8.37 -12.34
N LEU A 19 -3.27 -7.13 -12.74
CA LEU A 19 -3.53 -6.58 -14.07
C LEU A 19 -2.31 -6.68 -15.00
N VAL A 20 -1.10 -6.86 -14.45
CA VAL A 20 0.12 -7.03 -15.26
C VAL A 20 0.20 -8.46 -15.77
N ARG A 21 0.05 -8.63 -17.09
CA ARG A 21 0.32 -9.90 -17.79
C ARG A 21 1.73 -10.40 -17.45
N TYR A 22 1.86 -11.72 -17.26
CA TYR A 22 3.12 -12.37 -16.90
C TYR A 22 4.29 -11.96 -17.82
N SER A 23 4.03 -11.85 -19.13
CA SER A 23 5.03 -11.41 -20.12
C SER A 23 5.56 -9.99 -19.91
N ARG A 24 4.77 -9.08 -19.32
CA ARG A 24 5.24 -7.72 -18.99
C ARG A 24 6.02 -7.67 -17.67
N ARG A 25 5.70 -8.52 -16.69
CA ARG A 25 6.42 -8.55 -15.39
C ARG A 25 7.91 -8.84 -15.56
N ASN A 26 8.26 -9.64 -16.56
CA ASN A 26 9.65 -10.05 -16.80
C ASN A 26 10.41 -9.10 -17.76
N CYS A 27 9.72 -8.17 -18.44
CA CYS A 27 10.31 -7.30 -19.45
C CYS A 27 10.40 -5.82 -19.02
N SER A 28 9.78 -5.43 -17.90
CA SER A 28 9.84 -4.05 -17.39
C SER A 28 10.23 -4.01 -15.91
N ARG A 29 10.65 -2.83 -15.44
CA ARG A 29 10.86 -2.57 -14.01
C ARG A 29 9.57 -2.90 -13.23
N ASP A 30 9.71 -3.64 -12.14
CA ASP A 30 8.59 -4.01 -11.27
C ASP A 30 8.02 -2.75 -10.60
N ALA A 31 6.88 -2.27 -11.10
CA ALA A 31 6.19 -1.07 -10.63
C ALA A 31 4.96 -1.42 -9.77
N THR A 32 5.00 -2.57 -9.09
CA THR A 32 3.90 -3.08 -8.28
C THR A 32 4.08 -2.84 -6.78
N PHE A 33 5.29 -2.50 -6.32
CA PHE A 33 5.58 -2.28 -4.91
C PHE A 33 5.46 -0.81 -4.53
N ILE A 34 4.83 -0.56 -3.39
CA ILE A 34 4.48 0.77 -2.91
C ILE A 34 4.83 0.95 -1.43
N LYS A 35 5.06 2.20 -1.04
CA LYS A 35 5.05 2.68 0.34
C LYS A 35 3.72 3.36 0.62
N TYR A 36 3.13 3.09 1.77
CA TYR A 36 1.88 3.70 2.18
C TYR A 36 1.86 3.95 3.69
N SER A 37 1.04 4.91 4.13
CA SER A 37 0.81 5.17 5.56
C SER A 37 -0.60 4.79 5.95
N ARG A 38 -0.74 4.05 7.03
CA ARG A 38 -2.03 3.59 7.56
C ARG A 38 -2.16 4.00 9.01
N GLN A 39 -3.36 4.35 9.43
CA GLN A 39 -3.67 4.47 10.85
C GLN A 39 -3.81 3.09 11.50
N VAL A 40 -3.10 2.90 12.60
CA VAL A 40 -3.11 1.68 13.40
C VAL A 40 -3.31 2.05 14.86
N ASP A 41 -4.00 1.19 15.57
CA ASP A 41 -4.13 1.30 17.01
C ASP A 41 -2.81 0.86 17.66
N ARG A 42 -2.24 1.73 18.48
CA ARG A 42 -1.06 1.43 19.30
C ARG A 42 -1.31 0.29 20.27
N ASN A 43 -2.54 0.21 20.77
CA ASN A 43 -2.96 -0.70 21.82
C ASN A 43 -3.71 -1.92 21.28
N GLU A 44 -3.56 -2.25 20.00
CA GLU A 44 -4.24 -3.40 19.35
C GLU A 44 -4.06 -4.73 20.11
N ARG A 45 -2.92 -4.91 20.79
CA ARG A 45 -2.62 -6.12 21.59
C ARG A 45 -3.11 -6.05 23.03
N SER A 46 -3.46 -4.87 23.53
CA SER A 46 -3.81 -4.57 24.91
C SER A 46 -5.26 -4.12 24.99
N ARG A 47 -6.18 -5.09 25.01
CA ARG A 47 -7.65 -4.86 24.93
C ARG A 47 -8.25 -3.94 26.00
N ASN A 48 -7.54 -3.73 27.10
CA ASN A 48 -8.03 -2.93 28.24
C ASN A 48 -7.50 -1.49 28.24
N HIS A 49 -6.72 -1.10 27.24
CA HIS A 49 -6.28 0.28 27.08
C HIS A 49 -7.14 1.01 26.05
N ASP A 50 -7.25 2.32 26.21
CA ASP A 50 -7.93 3.17 25.23
C ASP A 50 -7.22 3.11 23.88
N VAL A 51 -8.00 3.20 22.82
CA VAL A 51 -7.50 3.18 21.44
C VAL A 51 -6.69 4.44 21.18
N GLU A 52 -5.40 4.28 20.88
CA GLU A 52 -4.50 5.40 20.53
C GLU A 52 -4.06 5.23 19.08
N TRP A 53 -4.58 6.09 18.20
CA TRP A 53 -4.28 6.03 16.78
C TRP A 53 -2.91 6.64 16.48
N TYR A 54 -2.08 5.94 15.72
CA TYR A 54 -0.86 6.49 15.15
C TYR A 54 -0.72 6.12 13.67
N SER A 55 -0.03 6.98 12.92
CA SER A 55 0.30 6.71 11.52
C SER A 55 1.52 5.81 11.43
N LYS A 56 1.37 4.67 10.78
CA LYS A 56 2.43 3.70 10.55
C LYS A 56 2.74 3.60 9.06
N VAL A 57 4.02 3.75 8.75
CA VAL A 57 4.54 3.55 7.40
C VAL A 57 4.73 2.05 7.17
N GLU A 58 4.19 1.56 6.07
CA GLU A 58 4.29 0.17 5.64
C GLU A 58 4.65 0.07 4.16
N TYR A 59 5.06 -1.13 3.75
CA TYR A 59 5.38 -1.46 2.36
C TYR A 59 4.52 -2.62 1.92
N GLY A 60 4.13 -2.62 0.66
CA GLY A 60 3.24 -3.64 0.13
C GLY A 60 3.30 -3.74 -1.38
N GLN A 61 2.73 -4.82 -1.89
CA GLN A 61 2.47 -5.00 -3.30
C GLN A 61 1.04 -4.55 -3.61
N LEU A 62 0.90 -3.59 -4.53
CA LEU A 62 -0.38 -3.17 -5.08
C LEU A 62 -0.94 -4.29 -5.94
N LEU A 63 -2.12 -4.81 -5.57
CA LEU A 63 -2.80 -5.85 -6.32
C LEU A 63 -3.69 -5.25 -7.41
N ARG A 64 -4.53 -4.28 -7.02
CA ARG A 64 -5.46 -3.55 -7.88
C ARG A 64 -5.93 -2.28 -7.20
N VAL A 65 -6.52 -1.39 -7.99
CA VAL A 65 -7.30 -0.27 -7.48
C VAL A 65 -8.73 -0.41 -7.95
N VAL A 66 -9.65 -0.18 -7.00
CA VAL A 66 -11.08 -0.29 -7.21
C VAL A 66 -11.66 1.10 -7.07
N GLN A 67 -12.45 1.49 -8.06
CA GLN A 67 -13.22 2.72 -8.07
C GLN A 67 -14.69 2.31 -7.94
N PHE A 68 -15.38 2.84 -6.94
CA PHE A 68 -16.83 2.67 -6.86
C PHE A 68 -17.48 3.91 -6.28
N GLN A 69 -18.74 4.08 -6.66
CA GLN A 69 -19.58 5.18 -6.25
C GLN A 69 -20.43 4.69 -5.09
N CYS A 70 -20.34 5.37 -3.95
CA CYS A 70 -21.07 4.99 -2.74
C CYS A 70 -21.90 6.19 -2.25
N PRO A 71 -23.20 6.02 -1.97
CA PRO A 71 -23.96 7.03 -1.24
C PRO A 71 -23.43 7.06 0.20
N LEU A 72 -22.70 8.11 0.56
CA LEU A 72 -22.20 8.29 1.92
C LEU A 72 -23.09 9.30 2.65
N PRO A 73 -23.45 9.05 3.92
CA PRO A 73 -24.15 10.02 4.73
C PRO A 73 -23.22 11.23 4.96
N PHE A 74 -23.71 12.41 4.62
CA PHE A 74 -23.07 13.69 4.89
C PHE A 74 -23.93 14.46 5.89
N ILE A 75 -23.32 14.85 7.01
CA ILE A 75 -23.95 15.65 8.06
C ILE A 75 -23.58 17.11 7.82
N TRP A 76 -24.58 17.93 7.51
CA TRP A 76 -24.42 19.37 7.40
C TRP A 76 -24.32 20.02 8.79
N GLU A 77 -23.79 21.25 8.86
CA GLU A 77 -23.68 22.03 10.11
C GLU A 77 -25.04 22.23 10.83
N ASN A 78 -26.14 22.15 10.09
CA ASN A 78 -27.51 22.22 10.61
C ASN A 78 -28.08 20.86 11.09
N ASN A 79 -27.23 19.84 11.26
CA ASN A 79 -27.61 18.47 11.64
C ASN A 79 -28.52 17.74 10.63
N GLN A 80 -28.67 18.25 9.39
CA GLN A 80 -29.37 17.50 8.34
C GLN A 80 -28.44 16.43 7.77
N VAL A 81 -28.97 15.20 7.66
CA VAL A 81 -28.28 14.09 7.00
C VAL A 81 -28.79 14.00 5.57
N THR A 82 -27.88 14.18 4.61
CA THR A 82 -28.14 13.96 3.18
C THR A 82 -27.24 12.84 2.68
N GLN A 83 -27.65 12.16 1.62
CA GLN A 83 -26.85 11.13 0.97
C GLN A 83 -26.33 11.68 -0.35
N ASP A 84 -25.08 12.14 -0.33
CA ASP A 84 -24.38 12.49 -1.56
C ASP A 84 -23.53 11.33 -2.04
N SER A 85 -23.59 11.12 -3.34
CA SER A 85 -22.86 10.04 -3.98
C SER A 85 -21.39 10.44 -4.14
N LYS A 86 -20.51 9.83 -3.34
CA LYS A 86 -19.08 10.10 -3.40
C LYS A 86 -18.35 8.99 -4.13
N MET A 87 -17.44 9.40 -5.01
CA MET A 87 -16.49 8.50 -5.63
C MET A 87 -15.43 8.11 -4.62
N LEU A 88 -15.30 6.81 -4.34
CA LEU A 88 -14.23 6.25 -3.52
C LEU A 88 -13.23 5.53 -4.43
N LEU A 89 -11.96 5.82 -4.20
CA LEU A 89 -10.86 5.17 -4.87
C LEU A 89 -10.03 4.42 -3.83
N LEU A 90 -10.08 3.09 -3.87
CA LEU A 90 -9.43 2.23 -2.88
C LEU A 90 -8.34 1.38 -3.52
N ALA A 91 -7.18 1.33 -2.89
CA ALA A 91 -6.10 0.43 -3.25
C ALA A 91 -6.17 -0.86 -2.43
N VAL A 92 -6.10 -1.99 -3.13
CA VAL A 92 -5.99 -3.31 -2.53
C VAL A 92 -4.50 -3.67 -2.49
N VAL A 93 -3.97 -3.76 -1.28
CA VAL A 93 -2.53 -3.88 -1.04
C VAL A 93 -2.25 -5.16 -0.27
N ARG A 94 -1.28 -5.94 -0.74
CA ARG A 94 -0.73 -7.08 -0.01
C ARG A 94 0.52 -6.62 0.74
N PRO A 95 0.45 -6.45 2.08
CA PRO A 95 1.57 -5.94 2.85
C PRO A 95 2.74 -6.92 2.87
N VAL A 96 3.94 -6.38 2.86
CA VAL A 96 5.18 -7.13 2.98
C VAL A 96 5.55 -7.27 4.45
N LYS A 97 5.93 -8.49 4.88
CA LYS A 97 6.46 -8.72 6.22
C LYS A 97 7.96 -8.46 6.24
N LEU A 98 8.33 -7.28 6.74
CA LEU A 98 9.72 -6.86 6.88
C LEU A 98 10.50 -7.78 7.82
N ASP A 99 11.72 -8.12 7.43
CA ASP A 99 12.67 -8.88 8.23
C ASP A 99 13.38 -7.94 9.20
N LYS A 100 12.90 -7.89 10.45
CA LYS A 100 13.42 -6.99 11.49
C LYS A 100 14.90 -7.22 11.81
N SER A 101 15.42 -8.43 11.59
CA SER A 101 16.81 -8.76 11.95
C SER A 101 17.83 -8.08 11.04
N ARG A 102 17.42 -7.70 9.82
CA ARG A 102 18.32 -7.22 8.76
C ARG A 102 17.87 -5.91 8.13
N SER A 103 16.61 -5.53 8.32
CA SER A 103 16.11 -4.23 7.90
C SER A 103 16.85 -3.12 8.64
N THR A 104 17.45 -2.21 7.89
CA THR A 104 18.00 -0.97 8.43
C THR A 104 16.94 0.13 8.35
N PRO A 105 17.10 1.24 9.10
CA PRO A 105 16.19 2.40 8.98
C PRO A 105 16.07 2.94 7.55
N THR A 106 17.12 2.76 6.74
CA THR A 106 17.22 3.26 5.37
C THR A 106 16.86 2.23 4.30
N THR A 107 16.89 0.94 4.62
CA THR A 107 16.66 -0.12 3.63
C THR A 107 15.90 -1.28 4.27
N PRO A 108 14.56 -1.32 4.08
CA PRO A 108 13.75 -2.44 4.50
C PRO A 108 14.08 -3.69 3.67
N TYR A 109 14.16 -4.85 4.33
CA TYR A 109 14.33 -6.15 3.67
C TYR A 109 13.13 -7.04 3.93
N PHE A 110 12.83 -7.92 2.98
CA PHE A 110 11.85 -8.99 3.16
C PHE A 110 12.23 -10.26 2.42
N LYS A 111 11.65 -11.38 2.86
CA LYS A 111 11.81 -12.69 2.21
C LYS A 111 10.78 -12.87 1.12
N ASP A 112 11.16 -13.54 0.03
CA ASP A 112 10.24 -13.83 -1.06
C ASP A 112 9.00 -14.60 -0.56
N ASN A 113 7.82 -14.24 -1.07
CA ASN A 113 6.52 -14.77 -0.64
C ASN A 113 6.12 -14.52 0.84
N ASN A 114 6.88 -13.73 1.60
CA ASN A 114 6.53 -13.39 2.98
C ASN A 114 5.59 -12.18 3.05
N PHE A 115 4.31 -12.43 2.81
CA PHE A 115 3.26 -11.41 2.81
C PHE A 115 2.35 -11.52 4.04
N GLY A 116 1.72 -10.39 4.41
CA GLY A 116 0.64 -10.31 5.38
C GLY A 116 -0.74 -10.41 4.75
N ALA A 117 -1.77 -10.27 5.59
CA ALA A 117 -3.16 -10.25 5.15
C ALA A 117 -3.43 -9.01 4.27
N VAL A 118 -4.28 -9.16 3.25
CA VAL A 118 -4.59 -8.08 2.33
C VAL A 118 -5.25 -6.91 3.07
N HIS A 119 -4.77 -5.70 2.79
CA HIS A 119 -5.32 -4.45 3.28
C HIS A 119 -6.06 -3.73 2.15
N ILE A 120 -7.09 -2.95 2.53
CA ILE A 120 -7.75 -1.99 1.66
C ILE A 120 -7.48 -0.62 2.25
N ILE A 121 -6.85 0.25 1.48
CA ILE A 121 -6.51 1.61 1.89
C ILE A 121 -7.11 2.62 0.92
N ASN A 122 -7.33 3.85 1.38
CA ASN A 122 -7.61 4.94 0.44
C ASN A 122 -6.37 5.14 -0.46
N VAL A 123 -6.58 5.44 -1.74
CA VAL A 123 -5.47 5.75 -2.64
C VAL A 123 -4.63 6.92 -2.14
N ASP A 124 -5.21 7.88 -1.43
CA ASP A 124 -4.50 9.02 -0.83
C ASP A 124 -3.46 8.62 0.24
N GLU A 125 -3.56 7.41 0.79
CA GLU A 125 -2.59 6.86 1.75
C GLU A 125 -1.31 6.33 1.09
N MET A 126 -1.32 6.17 -0.24
CA MET A 126 -0.14 5.74 -0.98
C MET A 126 0.84 6.90 -1.17
N SER A 127 2.10 6.66 -0.82
CA SER A 127 3.15 7.68 -0.88
C SER A 127 3.92 7.65 -2.19
N CYS A 128 4.55 6.52 -2.53
CA CYS A 128 5.43 6.39 -3.69
C CYS A 128 5.61 4.93 -4.13
N LEU A 129 6.17 4.75 -5.33
CA LEU A 129 6.69 3.46 -5.75
C LEU A 129 8.00 3.13 -5.05
N VAL A 130 8.20 1.84 -4.83
CA VAL A 130 9.42 1.33 -4.20
C VAL A 130 10.01 0.25 -5.09
N ALA A 131 11.30 0.37 -5.39
CA ALA A 131 12.01 -0.62 -6.17
C ALA A 131 12.27 -1.86 -5.33
N ARG A 132 12.10 -3.03 -5.95
CA ARG A 132 12.47 -4.31 -5.36
C ARG A 132 13.83 -4.75 -5.91
N LEU A 133 14.84 -4.76 -5.06
CA LEU A 133 16.22 -5.08 -5.42
C LEU A 133 16.58 -6.48 -4.91
N PRO A 134 17.06 -7.40 -5.76
CA PRO A 134 17.45 -8.73 -5.31
C PRO A 134 18.65 -8.63 -4.38
N ASP A 135 18.55 -9.30 -3.23
CA ASP A 135 19.68 -9.50 -2.33
C ASP A 135 20.28 -10.88 -2.63
N HIS A 136 21.49 -10.87 -3.18
CA HIS A 136 22.20 -12.06 -3.66
C HIS A 136 22.93 -12.84 -2.53
N GLY A 137 22.59 -12.59 -1.26
CA GLY A 137 23.16 -13.34 -0.14
C GLY A 137 22.81 -14.85 -0.17
N GLU A 138 23.60 -15.64 0.56
CA GLU A 138 23.36 -17.07 0.72
C GLU A 138 22.04 -17.33 1.50
N GLY A 139 21.23 -18.27 0.98
CA GLY A 139 19.98 -18.71 1.60
C GLY A 139 18.72 -18.41 0.78
N ALA A 140 17.58 -18.29 1.47
CA ALA A 140 16.28 -18.02 0.84
C ALA A 140 16.31 -16.68 0.08
N ARG A 141 15.65 -16.63 -1.09
CA ARG A 141 15.55 -15.41 -1.91
C ARG A 141 14.97 -14.26 -1.08
N ARG A 142 15.67 -13.13 -1.12
CA ARG A 142 15.35 -11.92 -0.37
C ARG A 142 15.37 -10.72 -1.29
N TRP A 143 14.68 -9.69 -0.84
CA TRP A 143 14.55 -8.46 -1.57
C TRP A 143 14.73 -7.27 -0.63
N ALA A 144 15.54 -6.31 -1.06
CA ALA A 144 15.59 -4.98 -0.47
C ALA A 144 14.54 -4.09 -1.14
N LEU A 145 14.00 -3.17 -0.36
CA LEU A 145 13.08 -2.14 -0.81
C LEU A 145 13.82 -0.80 -0.88
N GLY A 146 13.86 -0.20 -2.07
CA GLY A 146 14.57 1.06 -2.31
C GLY A 146 13.61 2.17 -2.74
N GLU A 147 13.66 3.28 -2.02
CA GLU A 147 13.03 4.55 -2.42
C GLU A 147 14.00 5.34 -3.31
N ARG A 148 13.45 6.23 -4.16
CA ARG A 148 14.25 7.12 -5.01
C ARG A 148 14.57 8.42 -4.28
#